data_AF-A0AB39Q1V7-F1
#
_entry.id   AF-A0AB39Q1V7-F1
#
_cell.length_a   1.000
_cell.length_b   1.000
_cell.length_c   1.000
_cell.angle_alpha   90.00
_cell.angle_beta   90.00
_cell.angle_gamma   90.00
#
_symmetry.space_group_name_H-M   'P 1'
#
loop_
_entity.id
_entity.type
_entity.pdbx_description
1 polymer ?
#
loop_
_entity_poly.entity_id
_entity_poly.type
_entity_poly.pdbx_seq_one_letter_code
_entity_poly.pdbx_strand_id
1 'polypeptide(L)'
;MYYADHHEDFGLSGLAGTLCSWSGPRLDVPTVVARAAEAACDDADHQLGRDVRLLLESALPDEVLHTVWLAATRRRFDPSGHGLDMRAWLSGIAEACPPRTTPRTQAEEAVLAELAPVVPKEELRVRVSAEIRSAASALTRAAELPDLVPALRQVVEEADADLGFRLFLRALKACAVTVEHDQYERLLGIGDRLAYPHTAVFEGLEVRWPPLDAGRRDFEFGFGLRQLSRMFDGEWDAWRYEGTGTPREQVARLAHADSGMTPGSQAAVLLQDVRWLLDSALPDDEVTAVWRTAARRRHRREAFDADGRAWLREIAEVCTQRLAEVAPAYPPVAPEETVRSVEADLGYRLLLRILDAYGIPAEQVEELLQHG
;
A
#
# COMPACT_ATOMS: atom_id res chain seq x y z
N MET A 1 14.47 -1.16 -6.71
CA MET A 1 13.78 -2.45 -6.65
C MET A 1 12.69 -2.39 -7.70
N TYR A 2 12.72 -3.24 -8.72
CA TYR A 2 11.69 -3.25 -9.77
C TYR A 2 10.52 -4.02 -9.18
N TYR A 3 9.42 -3.33 -8.86
CA TYR A 3 8.19 -4.00 -8.44
C TYR A 3 7.61 -4.71 -9.67
N ALA A 4 7.18 -5.97 -9.53
CA ALA A 4 6.24 -6.51 -10.50
C ALA A 4 5.02 -5.57 -10.54
N ASP A 5 4.52 -5.24 -11.73
CA ASP A 5 3.52 -4.20 -12.00
C ASP A 5 2.11 -4.62 -11.54
N HIS A 6 2.00 -5.04 -10.28
CA HIS A 6 0.77 -5.45 -9.64
C HIS A 6 0.37 -4.35 -8.66
N HIS A 7 -0.64 -3.55 -8.98
CA HIS A 7 -1.10 -2.54 -8.02
C HIS A 7 -1.93 -3.14 -6.87
N GLU A 8 -2.33 -4.42 -6.97
CA GLU A 8 -3.25 -5.13 -6.06
C GLU A 8 -2.88 -6.62 -5.89
N ASP A 9 -3.76 -7.42 -5.27
CA ASP A 9 -3.66 -8.89 -5.25
C ASP A 9 -3.59 -9.44 -6.70
N PHE A 10 -2.73 -10.43 -6.94
CA PHE A 10 -2.51 -11.00 -8.28
C PHE A 10 -2.53 -12.54 -8.28
N GLY A 11 -2.57 -13.15 -9.45
CA GLY A 11 -2.64 -14.61 -9.60
C GLY A 11 -3.89 -15.22 -8.97
N LEU A 12 -3.76 -16.39 -8.34
CA LEU A 12 -4.91 -17.07 -7.72
C LEU A 12 -5.51 -16.28 -6.54
N SER A 13 -4.69 -15.55 -5.78
CA SER A 13 -5.16 -14.62 -4.76
C SER A 13 -5.92 -13.43 -5.35
N GLY A 14 -5.47 -12.89 -6.48
CA GLY A 14 -6.16 -11.82 -7.22
C GLY A 14 -7.54 -12.25 -7.68
N LEU A 15 -7.63 -13.40 -8.35
CA LEU A 15 -8.92 -13.99 -8.75
C LEU A 15 -9.84 -14.16 -7.55
N ALA A 16 -9.35 -14.74 -6.44
CA ALA A 16 -10.16 -14.90 -5.23
C ALA A 16 -10.63 -13.54 -4.66
N GLY A 17 -9.79 -12.51 -4.72
CA GLY A 17 -10.12 -11.13 -4.35
C GLY A 17 -11.27 -10.56 -5.18
N THR A 18 -11.20 -10.69 -6.51
CA THR A 18 -12.26 -10.28 -7.44
C THR A 18 -13.59 -10.97 -7.16
N LEU A 19 -13.56 -12.28 -6.86
CA LEU A 19 -14.77 -13.02 -6.51
C LEU A 19 -15.32 -12.64 -5.13
N CYS A 20 -14.43 -12.33 -4.18
CA CYS A 20 -14.81 -11.91 -2.82
C CYS A 20 -15.52 -10.55 -2.82
N SER A 21 -15.08 -9.61 -3.66
CA SER A 21 -15.67 -8.27 -3.80
C SER A 21 -16.88 -8.20 -4.73
N TRP A 22 -17.23 -9.33 -5.37
CA TRP A 22 -18.33 -9.40 -6.32
C TRP A 22 -19.69 -9.03 -5.69
N SER A 23 -20.33 -8.01 -6.27
CA SER A 23 -21.63 -7.49 -5.88
C SER A 23 -22.75 -7.83 -6.87
N GLY A 24 -22.44 -8.54 -7.95
CA GLY A 24 -23.39 -8.93 -8.99
C GLY A 24 -24.20 -10.19 -8.67
N PRO A 25 -24.86 -10.79 -9.69
CA PRO A 25 -25.61 -12.04 -9.55
C PRO A 25 -24.75 -13.21 -9.04
N ARG A 26 -25.38 -14.28 -8.58
CA ARG A 26 -24.67 -15.49 -8.15
C ARG A 26 -23.74 -15.98 -9.27
N LEU A 27 -22.47 -16.15 -8.94
CA LEU A 27 -21.45 -16.62 -9.86
C LEU A 27 -21.70 -18.09 -10.23
N ASP A 28 -21.57 -18.39 -11.51
CA ASP A 28 -21.52 -19.75 -12.04
C ASP A 28 -20.11 -20.06 -12.57
N VAL A 29 -19.85 -21.35 -12.84
CA VAL A 29 -18.54 -21.81 -13.31
C VAL A 29 -18.10 -21.09 -14.59
N PRO A 30 -18.94 -20.96 -15.64
CA PRO A 30 -18.54 -20.26 -16.87
C PRO A 30 -18.13 -18.80 -16.62
N THR A 31 -18.84 -18.07 -15.76
CA THR A 31 -18.50 -16.67 -15.43
C THR A 31 -17.15 -16.58 -14.74
N VAL A 32 -16.87 -17.47 -13.77
CA VAL A 32 -15.58 -17.48 -13.07
C VAL A 32 -14.43 -17.84 -14.02
N VAL A 33 -14.63 -18.81 -14.90
CA VAL A 33 -13.62 -19.21 -15.90
C VAL A 33 -13.36 -18.09 -16.91
N ALA A 34 -14.40 -17.40 -17.38
CA ALA A 34 -14.24 -16.24 -18.27
C ALA A 34 -13.41 -15.13 -17.60
N ARG A 35 -13.63 -14.87 -16.30
CA ARG A 35 -12.83 -13.90 -15.54
C ARG A 35 -11.39 -14.32 -15.34
N ALA A 36 -11.14 -15.61 -15.12
CA ALA A 36 -9.79 -16.13 -15.08
C ALA A 36 -9.08 -15.95 -16.43
N ALA A 37 -9.77 -16.19 -17.55
CA ALA A 37 -9.23 -15.96 -18.89
C ALA A 37 -8.95 -14.47 -19.15
N GLU A 38 -9.84 -13.57 -18.71
CA GLU A 38 -9.62 -12.11 -18.79
C GLU A 38 -8.37 -11.70 -18.01
N ALA A 39 -8.21 -12.17 -16.77
CA ALA A 39 -7.04 -11.89 -15.95
C ALA A 39 -5.73 -12.44 -16.57
N ALA A 40 -5.78 -13.63 -17.17
CA ALA A 40 -4.61 -14.25 -17.81
C ALA A 40 -4.24 -13.64 -19.17
N CYS A 41 -5.18 -12.95 -19.84
CA CYS A 41 -4.92 -12.21 -21.08
C CYS A 41 -4.21 -10.88 -20.82
N ASP A 42 -4.24 -10.37 -19.59
CA ASP A 42 -3.39 -9.25 -19.20
C ASP A 42 -1.95 -9.74 -19.20
N ASP A 43 -1.10 -9.24 -20.11
CA ASP A 43 0.32 -9.62 -20.24
C ASP A 43 1.10 -9.44 -18.93
N ALA A 44 0.53 -8.71 -17.97
CA ALA A 44 1.02 -8.56 -16.61
C ALA A 44 0.77 -9.77 -15.68
N ASP A 45 -0.32 -10.56 -15.82
CA ASP A 45 -0.73 -11.58 -14.83
C ASP A 45 -0.71 -13.03 -15.35
N HIS A 46 0.48 -13.51 -15.72
CA HIS A 46 0.72 -14.95 -15.92
C HIS A 46 0.79 -15.74 -14.62
N GLN A 47 0.67 -15.07 -13.47
CA GLN A 47 0.81 -15.70 -12.17
C GLN A 47 -0.37 -16.63 -11.89
N LEU A 48 -1.58 -16.31 -12.35
CA LEU A 48 -2.77 -17.15 -12.14
C LEU A 48 -2.57 -18.56 -12.71
N GLY A 49 -2.18 -18.67 -13.99
CA GLY A 49 -1.93 -19.96 -14.62
C GLY A 49 -0.77 -20.73 -13.95
N ARG A 50 0.24 -20.02 -13.43
CA ARG A 50 1.36 -20.63 -12.68
C ARG A 50 0.89 -21.19 -11.34
N ASP A 51 0.13 -20.42 -10.57
CA ASP A 51 -0.39 -20.82 -9.26
C ASP A 51 -1.26 -22.06 -9.37
N VAL A 52 -2.18 -22.07 -10.34
CA VAL A 52 -3.09 -23.18 -10.58
C VAL A 52 -2.33 -24.45 -10.93
N ARG A 53 -1.32 -24.35 -11.82
CA ARG A 53 -0.46 -25.51 -12.17
C ARG A 53 0.35 -26.00 -10.98
N LEU A 54 0.90 -25.10 -10.15
CA LEU A 54 1.58 -25.48 -8.91
C LEU A 54 0.69 -26.29 -7.98
N LEU A 55 -0.58 -25.90 -7.81
CA LEU A 55 -1.54 -26.64 -6.98
C LEU A 55 -1.92 -27.99 -7.61
N LEU A 56 -2.12 -28.04 -8.93
CA LEU A 56 -2.44 -29.28 -9.66
C LEU A 56 -1.28 -30.30 -9.57
N GLU A 57 -0.04 -29.84 -9.67
CA GLU A 57 1.17 -30.67 -9.57
C GLU A 57 1.50 -31.09 -8.13
N SER A 58 0.95 -30.39 -7.12
CA SER A 58 1.17 -30.71 -5.72
C SER A 58 0.47 -32.01 -5.28
N ALA A 59 0.96 -32.61 -4.19
CA ALA A 59 0.34 -33.77 -3.55
C ALA A 59 -0.83 -33.40 -2.60
N LEU A 60 -1.27 -32.13 -2.59
CA LEU A 60 -2.29 -31.64 -1.68
C LEU A 60 -3.64 -32.37 -1.89
N PRO A 61 -4.31 -32.81 -0.82
CA PRO A 61 -5.68 -33.31 -0.89
C PRO A 61 -6.66 -32.25 -1.40
N ASP A 62 -7.75 -32.70 -2.02
CA ASP A 62 -8.79 -31.80 -2.56
C ASP A 62 -9.44 -30.97 -1.45
N GLU A 63 -9.63 -31.56 -0.27
CA GLU A 63 -10.20 -30.92 0.90
C GLU A 63 -9.35 -29.74 1.41
N VAL A 64 -8.03 -29.84 1.28
CA VAL A 64 -7.09 -28.77 1.65
C VAL A 64 -7.23 -27.59 0.70
N LEU A 65 -7.22 -27.89 -0.62
CA LEU A 65 -7.39 -26.88 -1.66
C LEU A 65 -8.76 -26.19 -1.54
N HIS A 66 -9.82 -26.97 -1.30
CA HIS A 66 -11.18 -26.48 -1.12
C HIS A 66 -11.31 -25.57 0.11
N THR A 67 -10.75 -25.99 1.25
CA THR A 67 -10.80 -25.20 2.49
C THR A 67 -10.13 -23.83 2.33
N VAL A 68 -8.94 -23.79 1.71
CA VAL A 68 -8.22 -22.53 1.48
C VAL A 68 -8.98 -21.64 0.50
N TRP A 69 -9.55 -22.23 -0.57
CA TRP A 69 -10.34 -21.49 -1.55
C TRP A 69 -11.60 -20.86 -0.95
N LEU A 70 -12.34 -21.60 -0.12
CA LEU A 70 -13.52 -21.09 0.56
C LEU A 70 -13.19 -19.92 1.49
N ALA A 71 -12.05 -19.97 2.18
CA ALA A 71 -11.59 -18.85 2.99
C ALA A 71 -11.21 -17.63 2.15
N ALA A 72 -10.42 -17.84 1.08
CA ALA A 72 -9.94 -16.77 0.21
C ALA A 72 -11.07 -16.01 -0.50
N THR A 73 -12.15 -16.71 -0.86
CA THR A 73 -13.33 -16.14 -1.52
C THR A 73 -14.46 -15.75 -0.55
N ARG A 74 -14.28 -15.94 0.76
CA ARG A 74 -15.34 -15.79 1.77
C ARG A 74 -16.62 -16.57 1.40
N ARG A 75 -16.45 -17.78 0.86
CA ARG A 75 -17.52 -18.67 0.38
C ARG A 75 -18.44 -18.05 -0.68
N ARG A 76 -17.99 -17.00 -1.40
CA ARG A 76 -18.75 -16.38 -2.49
C ARG A 76 -18.91 -17.30 -3.69
N PHE A 77 -17.96 -18.20 -3.88
CA PHE A 77 -17.98 -19.20 -4.93
C PHE A 77 -17.43 -20.53 -4.39
N ASP A 78 -18.20 -21.59 -4.55
CA ASP A 78 -17.86 -22.94 -4.11
C ASP A 78 -18.02 -23.91 -5.30
N PRO A 79 -16.92 -24.44 -5.87
CA PRO A 79 -16.96 -25.38 -6.99
C PRO A 79 -17.82 -26.63 -6.71
N SER A 80 -17.83 -27.11 -5.45
CA SER A 80 -18.60 -28.29 -5.06
C SER A 80 -20.10 -28.07 -5.17
N GLY A 81 -20.56 -26.82 -4.95
CA GLY A 81 -21.94 -26.39 -5.19
C GLY A 81 -22.36 -26.46 -6.66
N HIS A 82 -21.42 -26.65 -7.57
CA HIS A 82 -21.62 -26.85 -9.01
C HIS A 82 -21.26 -28.27 -9.47
N GLY A 83 -21.03 -29.20 -8.54
CA GLY A 83 -20.72 -30.60 -8.84
C GLY A 83 -19.29 -30.85 -9.33
N LEU A 84 -18.37 -29.91 -9.09
CA LEU A 84 -16.95 -30.06 -9.41
C LEU A 84 -16.16 -30.26 -8.12
N ASP A 85 -15.22 -31.20 -8.14
CA ASP A 85 -14.14 -31.20 -7.15
C ASP A 85 -13.13 -30.06 -7.45
N MET A 86 -12.28 -29.77 -6.48
CA MET A 86 -11.39 -28.61 -6.56
C MET A 86 -10.36 -28.77 -7.69
N ARG A 87 -9.83 -29.97 -7.91
CA ARG A 87 -8.87 -30.26 -8.99
C ARG A 87 -9.48 -30.17 -10.38
N ALA A 88 -10.72 -30.63 -10.59
CA ALA A 88 -11.43 -30.48 -11.84
C ALA A 88 -11.68 -29.00 -12.15
N TRP A 89 -12.08 -28.23 -11.14
CA TRP A 89 -12.25 -26.78 -11.29
C TRP A 89 -10.92 -26.07 -11.62
N LEU A 90 -9.85 -26.34 -10.88
CA LEU A 90 -8.51 -25.82 -11.16
C LEU A 90 -8.02 -26.20 -12.56
N SER A 91 -8.32 -27.42 -13.03
CA SER A 91 -7.97 -27.84 -14.40
C SER A 91 -8.66 -26.98 -15.45
N GLY A 92 -9.96 -26.68 -15.26
CA GLY A 92 -10.68 -25.75 -16.15
C GLY A 92 -10.10 -24.33 -16.15
N ILE A 93 -9.61 -23.85 -15.00
CA ILE A 93 -8.90 -22.56 -14.93
C ILE A 93 -7.55 -22.64 -15.67
N ALA A 94 -6.80 -23.74 -15.52
CA ALA A 94 -5.53 -23.94 -16.21
C ALA A 94 -5.71 -23.98 -17.74
N GLU A 95 -6.78 -24.58 -18.24
CA GLU A 95 -7.13 -24.58 -19.66
C GLU A 95 -7.45 -23.18 -20.18
N ALA A 96 -8.14 -22.37 -19.37
CA ALA A 96 -8.43 -20.98 -19.69
C ALA A 96 -7.21 -20.05 -19.60
N CYS A 97 -6.16 -20.47 -18.87
CA CYS A 97 -4.93 -19.71 -18.63
C CYS A 97 -3.72 -20.49 -19.16
N PRO A 98 -3.60 -20.71 -20.49
CA PRO A 98 -2.56 -21.56 -21.05
C PRO A 98 -1.15 -21.02 -20.72
N PRO A 99 -0.15 -21.91 -20.60
CA PRO A 99 1.23 -21.46 -20.42
C PRO A 99 1.66 -20.57 -21.59
N ARG A 100 2.48 -19.55 -21.30
CA ARG A 100 3.06 -18.69 -22.34
C ARG A 100 3.73 -19.55 -23.41
N THR A 101 3.28 -19.39 -24.65
CA THR A 101 3.78 -20.11 -25.82
C THR A 101 5.03 -19.47 -26.43
N THR A 102 5.28 -18.19 -26.16
CA THR A 102 6.52 -17.49 -26.53
C THR A 102 7.55 -17.64 -25.41
N PRO A 103 8.70 -18.30 -25.67
CA PRO A 103 9.83 -18.27 -24.74
C PRO A 103 10.25 -16.81 -24.55
N ARG A 104 10.49 -16.42 -23.29
CA ARG A 104 11.14 -15.14 -23.01
C ARG A 104 12.49 -15.12 -23.70
N THR A 105 12.90 -13.95 -24.17
CA THR A 105 14.27 -13.80 -24.67
C THR A 105 15.25 -14.05 -23.51
N GLN A 106 16.45 -14.56 -23.81
CA GLN A 106 17.49 -14.75 -22.78
C GLN A 106 17.80 -13.46 -22.02
N ALA A 107 17.65 -12.30 -22.67
CA ALA A 107 17.81 -10.99 -22.04
C ALA A 107 16.72 -10.71 -20.99
N GLU A 108 15.45 -11.00 -21.30
CA GLU A 108 14.34 -10.88 -20.33
C GLU A 108 14.47 -11.88 -19.18
N GLU A 109 14.90 -13.12 -19.47
CA GLU A 109 15.14 -14.12 -18.43
C GLU A 109 16.28 -13.72 -17.49
N ALA A 110 17.38 -13.16 -18.02
CA ALA A 110 18.48 -12.68 -17.22
C ALA A 110 18.05 -11.52 -16.30
N VAL A 111 17.30 -10.56 -16.83
CA VAL A 111 16.76 -9.43 -16.04
C VAL A 111 15.81 -9.94 -14.95
N LEU A 112 14.90 -10.87 -15.26
CA LEU A 112 13.99 -11.44 -14.27
C LEU A 112 14.70 -12.29 -13.22
N ALA A 113 15.77 -13.00 -13.60
CA ALA A 113 16.57 -13.78 -12.66
C ALA A 113 17.37 -12.88 -11.71
N GLU A 114 17.88 -11.74 -12.18
CA GLU A 114 18.52 -10.72 -11.33
C GLU A 114 17.52 -10.03 -10.39
N LEU A 115 16.27 -9.87 -10.84
CA LEU A 115 15.18 -9.29 -10.05
C LEU A 115 14.47 -10.31 -9.16
N ALA A 116 14.72 -11.61 -9.34
CA ALA A 116 14.05 -12.65 -8.61
C ALA A 116 14.43 -12.57 -7.13
N PRO A 117 13.44 -12.60 -6.21
CA PRO A 117 13.72 -12.57 -4.79
C PRO A 117 14.59 -13.77 -4.37
N VAL A 118 15.81 -13.49 -3.88
CA VAL A 118 16.75 -14.51 -3.41
C VAL A 118 16.45 -14.83 -1.94
N VAL A 119 15.26 -15.37 -1.67
CA VAL A 119 14.93 -15.93 -0.37
C VAL A 119 15.06 -17.44 -0.46
N PRO A 120 15.92 -18.08 0.36
CA PRO A 120 15.94 -19.54 0.45
C PRO A 120 14.53 -20.05 0.76
N LYS A 121 14.02 -20.99 -0.06
CA LYS A 121 12.65 -21.51 0.08
C LYS A 121 12.33 -21.96 1.50
N GLU A 122 13.30 -22.57 2.18
CA GLU A 122 13.15 -23.02 3.55
C GLU A 122 13.00 -21.87 4.56
N GLU A 123 13.75 -20.78 4.37
CA GLU A 123 13.59 -19.60 5.20
C GLU A 123 12.20 -18.98 5.00
N LEU A 124 11.72 -18.93 3.76
CA LEU A 124 10.38 -18.43 3.44
C LEU A 124 9.29 -19.29 4.10
N ARG A 125 9.39 -20.62 4.00
CA ARG A 125 8.46 -21.55 4.67
C ARG A 125 8.37 -21.29 6.16
N VAL A 126 9.52 -21.19 6.83
CA VAL A 126 9.58 -20.96 8.28
C VAL A 126 8.90 -19.63 8.65
N ARG A 127 9.19 -18.55 7.92
CA ARG A 127 8.61 -17.23 8.17
C ARG A 127 7.11 -17.21 7.95
N VAL A 128 6.63 -17.72 6.81
CA VAL A 128 5.20 -17.74 6.47
C VAL A 128 4.43 -18.63 7.45
N SER A 129 4.95 -19.82 7.78
CA SER A 129 4.37 -20.71 8.79
C SER A 129 4.30 -20.08 10.18
N ALA A 130 5.26 -19.23 10.55
CA ALA A 130 5.23 -18.50 11.82
C ALA A 130 4.09 -17.47 11.85
N GLU A 131 3.89 -16.71 10.78
CA GLU A 131 2.81 -15.71 10.71
C GLU A 131 1.41 -16.37 10.65
N ILE A 132 1.26 -17.47 9.92
CA ILE A 132 0.01 -18.27 9.93
C ILE A 132 -0.30 -18.74 11.36
N ARG A 133 0.71 -19.20 12.11
CA ARG A 133 0.54 -19.65 13.49
C ARG A 133 0.16 -18.49 14.42
N SER A 134 0.77 -17.32 14.24
CA SER A 134 0.45 -16.11 15.01
C SER A 134 -1.02 -15.71 14.84
N ALA A 135 -1.55 -15.80 13.62
CA ALA A 135 -2.94 -15.45 13.31
C ALA A 135 -3.96 -16.58 13.57
N ALA A 136 -3.51 -17.78 13.94
CA ALA A 136 -4.31 -19.00 13.88
C ALA A 136 -5.67 -18.90 14.60
N SER A 137 -5.67 -18.47 15.86
CA SER A 137 -6.90 -18.37 16.64
C SER A 137 -7.88 -17.32 16.10
N ALA A 138 -7.38 -16.20 15.59
CA ALA A 138 -8.22 -15.17 15.02
C ALA A 138 -8.81 -15.62 13.68
N LEU A 139 -7.98 -16.23 12.83
CA LEU A 139 -8.37 -16.72 11.52
C LEU A 139 -9.38 -17.87 11.60
N THR A 140 -9.17 -18.87 12.46
CA THR A 140 -10.13 -19.97 12.66
C THR A 140 -11.50 -19.46 13.12
N ARG A 141 -11.53 -18.46 14.02
CA ARG A 141 -12.80 -17.87 14.48
C ARG A 141 -13.49 -17.08 13.37
N ALA A 142 -12.76 -16.27 12.62
CA ALA A 142 -13.33 -15.40 11.60
C ALA A 142 -13.81 -16.16 10.35
N ALA A 143 -13.09 -17.20 9.95
CA ALA A 143 -13.42 -17.99 8.75
C ALA A 143 -14.47 -19.08 8.98
N GLU A 144 -14.73 -19.44 10.25
CA GLU A 144 -15.58 -20.58 10.63
C GLU A 144 -15.17 -21.89 9.91
N LEU A 145 -13.87 -22.06 9.70
CA LEU A 145 -13.24 -23.21 9.04
C LEU A 145 -12.14 -23.75 9.97
N PRO A 146 -12.43 -24.79 10.79
CA PRO A 146 -11.48 -25.30 11.78
C PRO A 146 -10.17 -25.79 11.16
N ASP A 147 -10.23 -26.33 9.94
CA ASP A 147 -9.09 -26.90 9.23
C ASP A 147 -8.31 -25.89 8.38
N LEU A 148 -8.70 -24.61 8.37
CA LEU A 148 -8.06 -23.59 7.52
C LEU A 148 -6.59 -23.37 7.86
N VAL A 149 -6.25 -23.29 9.15
CA VAL A 149 -4.87 -23.05 9.58
C VAL A 149 -3.96 -24.25 9.22
N PRO A 150 -4.34 -25.51 9.52
CA PRO A 150 -3.64 -26.68 9.00
C PRO A 150 -3.52 -26.68 7.47
N ALA A 151 -4.60 -26.39 6.75
CA ALA A 151 -4.63 -26.39 5.28
C ALA A 151 -3.65 -25.37 4.68
N LEU A 152 -3.64 -24.12 5.17
CA LEU A 152 -2.70 -23.09 4.73
C LEU A 152 -1.23 -23.50 4.98
N ARG A 153 -0.94 -24.10 6.14
CA ARG A 153 0.40 -24.61 6.42
C ARG A 153 0.79 -25.73 5.47
N GLN A 154 -0.14 -26.63 5.15
CA GLN A 154 0.14 -27.70 4.20
C GLN A 154 0.45 -27.16 2.80
N VAL A 155 -0.24 -26.11 2.35
CA VAL A 155 0.10 -25.41 1.09
C VAL A 155 1.53 -24.87 1.12
N VAL A 156 1.94 -24.23 2.22
CA VAL A 156 3.30 -23.67 2.37
C VAL A 156 4.39 -24.75 2.29
N GLU A 157 4.14 -25.90 2.92
CA GLU A 157 5.12 -27.00 2.98
C GLU A 157 5.17 -27.82 1.68
N GLU A 158 4.01 -28.19 1.14
CA GLU A 158 3.88 -29.21 0.09
C GLU A 158 3.69 -28.65 -1.32
N ALA A 159 3.21 -27.41 -1.48
CA ALA A 159 3.09 -26.76 -2.78
C ALA A 159 4.15 -25.67 -2.95
N ASP A 160 3.95 -24.53 -2.29
CA ASP A 160 4.84 -23.38 -2.41
C ASP A 160 4.56 -22.33 -1.32
N ALA A 161 5.64 -21.80 -0.71
CA ALA A 161 5.53 -20.85 0.39
C ALA A 161 5.13 -19.43 -0.05
N ASP A 162 5.46 -19.03 -1.28
CA ASP A 162 5.05 -17.75 -1.87
C ASP A 162 3.55 -17.75 -2.15
N LEU A 163 3.05 -18.80 -2.80
CA LEU A 163 1.61 -19.00 -3.00
C LEU A 163 0.87 -19.14 -1.65
N GLY A 164 1.42 -19.91 -0.71
CA GLY A 164 0.86 -20.05 0.63
C GLY A 164 0.76 -18.71 1.39
N PHE A 165 1.75 -17.84 1.24
CA PHE A 165 1.74 -16.49 1.80
C PHE A 165 0.63 -15.62 1.20
N ARG A 166 0.49 -15.62 -0.13
CA ARG A 166 -0.57 -14.85 -0.81
C ARG A 166 -1.97 -15.34 -0.44
N LEU A 167 -2.19 -16.65 -0.36
CA LEU A 167 -3.46 -17.23 0.08
C LEU A 167 -3.76 -16.92 1.55
N PHE A 168 -2.73 -16.90 2.40
CA PHE A 168 -2.86 -16.47 3.79
C PHE A 168 -3.27 -14.99 3.90
N LEU A 169 -2.59 -14.07 3.20
CA LEU A 169 -2.96 -12.66 3.15
C LEU A 169 -4.40 -12.49 2.64
N ARG A 170 -4.77 -13.18 1.55
CA ARG A 170 -6.12 -13.15 1.00
C ARG A 170 -7.17 -13.62 2.02
N ALA A 171 -6.88 -14.67 2.79
CA ALA A 171 -7.77 -15.16 3.84
C ALA A 171 -7.93 -14.14 4.99
N LEU A 172 -6.85 -13.48 5.43
CA LEU A 172 -6.92 -12.40 6.42
C LEU A 172 -7.82 -11.26 5.94
N LYS A 173 -7.60 -10.78 4.70
CA LYS A 173 -8.38 -9.72 4.06
C LYS A 173 -9.85 -10.12 3.89
N ALA A 174 -10.13 -11.32 3.36
CA ALA A 174 -11.48 -11.81 3.11
C ALA A 174 -12.29 -12.01 4.39
N CYS A 175 -11.64 -12.44 5.47
CA CYS A 175 -12.26 -12.68 6.77
C CYS A 175 -12.21 -11.45 7.69
N ALA A 176 -11.65 -10.31 7.25
CA ALA A 176 -11.47 -9.09 8.05
C ALA A 176 -10.79 -9.38 9.40
N VAL A 177 -9.75 -10.22 9.40
CA VAL A 177 -9.01 -10.57 10.61
C VAL A 177 -8.14 -9.39 11.01
N THR A 178 -8.37 -8.83 12.20
CA THR A 178 -7.53 -7.77 12.75
C THR A 178 -6.12 -8.28 13.05
N VAL A 179 -5.12 -7.60 12.48
CA VAL A 179 -3.69 -7.86 12.62
C VAL A 179 -3.07 -6.78 13.50
N GLU A 180 -2.21 -7.17 14.44
CA GLU A 180 -1.45 -6.20 15.25
C GLU A 180 -0.35 -5.53 14.42
N HIS A 181 -0.01 -4.27 14.71
CA HIS A 181 0.99 -3.50 13.95
C HIS A 181 2.34 -4.24 13.77
N ASP A 182 2.85 -4.90 14.82
CA ASP A 182 4.11 -5.65 14.71
C ASP A 182 4.01 -6.82 13.73
N GLN A 183 2.84 -7.46 13.62
CA GLN A 183 2.62 -8.51 12.63
C GLN A 183 2.51 -7.91 11.23
N TYR A 184 1.82 -6.78 11.09
CA TYR A 184 1.74 -6.04 9.84
C TYR A 184 3.13 -5.71 9.26
N GLU A 185 4.04 -5.17 10.07
CA GLU A 185 5.43 -4.88 9.67
C GLU A 185 6.20 -6.15 9.22
N ARG A 186 5.98 -7.28 9.91
CA ARG A 186 6.58 -8.56 9.50
C ARG A 186 6.00 -9.09 8.18
N LEU A 187 4.71 -8.89 7.92
CA LEU A 187 4.10 -9.23 6.64
C LEU A 187 4.66 -8.38 5.50
N LEU A 188 4.83 -7.06 5.72
CA LEU A 188 5.51 -6.19 4.77
C LEU A 188 6.93 -6.68 4.49
N GLY A 189 7.70 -7.01 5.53
CA GLY A 189 9.06 -7.52 5.37
C GLY A 189 9.14 -8.86 4.63
N ILE A 190 8.10 -9.71 4.67
CA ILE A 190 8.01 -10.89 3.80
C ILE A 190 7.71 -10.46 2.35
N GLY A 191 6.78 -9.54 2.15
CA GLY A 191 6.44 -8.98 0.83
C GLY A 191 7.64 -8.33 0.14
N ASP A 192 8.40 -7.48 0.83
CA ASP A 192 9.62 -6.84 0.32
C ASP A 192 10.62 -7.86 -0.19
N ARG A 193 10.81 -8.93 0.59
CA ARG A 193 11.72 -10.01 0.24
C ARG A 193 11.25 -10.81 -0.96
N LEU A 194 9.95 -10.81 -1.26
CA LEU A 194 9.35 -11.39 -2.46
C LEU A 194 9.24 -10.38 -3.61
N ALA A 195 9.76 -9.16 -3.43
CA ALA A 195 9.61 -8.03 -4.34
C ALA A 195 8.15 -7.69 -4.66
N TYR A 196 7.26 -7.91 -3.68
CA TYR A 196 5.86 -7.54 -3.81
C TYR A 196 5.68 -6.03 -3.67
N PRO A 197 4.76 -5.44 -4.43
CA PRO A 197 4.27 -4.10 -4.12
C PRO A 197 3.59 -4.12 -2.75
N HIS A 198 3.86 -3.11 -1.92
CA HIS A 198 3.30 -3.05 -0.56
C HIS A 198 1.77 -3.11 -0.54
N THR A 199 1.11 -2.55 -1.56
CA THR A 199 -0.35 -2.60 -1.72
C THR A 199 -0.88 -4.04 -1.78
N ALA A 200 -0.17 -4.96 -2.44
CA ALA A 200 -0.54 -6.38 -2.45
C ALA A 200 -0.52 -6.99 -1.03
N VAL A 201 0.25 -6.43 -0.10
CA VAL A 201 0.25 -6.84 1.31
C VAL A 201 -0.84 -6.11 2.08
N PHE A 202 -0.79 -4.77 2.15
CA PHE A 202 -1.62 -4.00 3.09
C PHE A 202 -3.04 -3.70 2.63
N GLU A 203 -3.30 -3.64 1.31
CA GLU A 203 -4.60 -3.20 0.81
C GLU A 203 -5.69 -4.20 1.24
N GLY A 204 -6.70 -3.70 1.96
CA GLY A 204 -7.78 -4.51 2.53
C GLY A 204 -7.41 -5.32 3.77
N LEU A 205 -6.22 -5.13 4.37
CA LEU A 205 -5.92 -5.68 5.70
C LEU A 205 -6.53 -4.82 6.80
N GLU A 206 -7.17 -5.48 7.77
CA GLU A 206 -7.60 -4.87 9.00
C GLU A 206 -6.44 -4.83 9.98
N VAL A 207 -5.91 -3.65 10.28
CA VAL A 207 -4.74 -3.48 11.15
C VAL A 207 -5.15 -2.69 12.40
N ARG A 208 -4.73 -3.18 13.57
CA ARG A 208 -4.73 -2.39 14.79
C ARG A 208 -3.53 -1.45 14.75
N TRP A 209 -3.79 -0.24 14.31
CA TRP A 209 -2.78 0.80 14.22
C TRP A 209 -2.39 1.36 15.61
N PRO A 210 -1.12 1.74 15.80
CA PRO A 210 -0.71 2.51 16.96
C PRO A 210 -1.38 3.89 16.96
N PRO A 211 -1.35 4.62 18.10
CA PRO A 211 -1.77 6.02 18.14
C PRO A 211 -0.99 6.87 17.12
N LEU A 212 -1.68 7.87 16.54
CA LEU A 212 -1.05 8.82 15.64
C LEU A 212 0.08 9.58 16.33
N ASP A 213 1.24 9.63 15.68
CA ASP A 213 2.37 10.46 16.06
C ASP A 213 2.56 11.58 15.03
N ALA A 214 2.09 12.79 15.36
CA ALA A 214 2.31 13.95 14.51
C ALA A 214 3.79 14.35 14.43
N GLY A 215 4.62 13.97 15.39
CA GLY A 215 6.07 14.21 15.40
C GLY A 215 6.84 13.29 14.46
N ARG A 216 6.19 12.29 13.84
CA ARG A 216 6.81 11.34 12.92
C ARG A 216 7.41 12.03 11.68
N ARG A 217 8.60 11.63 11.24
CA ARG A 217 9.34 12.26 10.10
C ARG A 217 9.94 11.26 9.09
N ASP A 218 9.77 9.96 9.30
CA ASP A 218 10.37 8.86 8.53
C ASP A 218 9.50 8.41 7.33
N PHE A 219 8.86 9.34 6.62
CA PHE A 219 8.03 8.99 5.45
C PHE A 219 8.89 8.82 4.19
N GLU A 220 8.81 7.64 3.58
CA GLU A 220 9.57 7.29 2.36
C GLU A 220 9.34 8.27 1.21
N PHE A 221 8.09 8.68 0.98
CA PHE A 221 7.70 9.59 -0.11
C PHE A 221 7.59 11.06 0.31
N GLY A 222 8.14 11.41 1.48
CA GLY A 222 8.02 12.75 2.07
C GLY A 222 6.69 12.98 2.81
N PHE A 223 6.63 14.10 3.52
CA PHE A 223 5.52 14.46 4.40
C PHE A 223 5.37 15.98 4.58
N GLY A 224 4.26 16.39 5.18
CA GLY A 224 4.03 17.74 5.66
C GLY A 224 4.07 18.83 4.58
N LEU A 225 4.40 20.06 4.98
CA LEU A 225 4.41 21.22 4.06
C LEU A 225 5.44 21.08 2.93
N ARG A 226 6.55 20.38 3.18
CA ARG A 226 7.56 20.07 2.16
C ARG A 226 6.96 19.25 1.03
N GLN A 227 6.27 18.15 1.36
CA GLN A 227 5.66 17.29 0.34
C GLN A 227 4.53 18.01 -0.38
N LEU A 228 3.69 18.74 0.36
CA LEU A 228 2.62 19.54 -0.27
C LEU A 228 3.20 20.53 -1.28
N SER A 229 4.28 21.26 -0.93
CA SER A 229 4.90 22.22 -1.84
C SER A 229 5.43 21.59 -3.14
N ARG A 230 5.92 20.35 -3.09
CA ARG A 230 6.37 19.60 -4.29
C ARG A 230 5.22 19.28 -5.24
N MET A 231 4.02 18.98 -4.72
CA MET A 231 2.83 18.74 -5.56
C MET A 231 2.43 19.99 -6.37
N PHE A 232 2.74 21.20 -5.86
CA PHE A 232 2.44 22.47 -6.53
C PHE A 232 3.55 23.00 -7.45
N ASP A 233 4.78 22.51 -7.32
CA ASP A 233 5.93 22.80 -8.20
C ASP A 233 5.68 22.30 -9.63
N GLY A 234 5.18 21.08 -9.75
CA GLY A 234 4.88 20.44 -11.02
C GLY A 234 6.04 19.64 -11.63
N GLU A 235 6.99 19.18 -10.82
CA GLU A 235 8.06 18.25 -11.23
C GLU A 235 7.65 16.77 -11.17
N TRP A 236 6.55 16.42 -10.50
CA TRP A 236 6.19 15.00 -10.28
C TRP A 236 4.93 14.62 -11.06
N ASP A 237 5.10 13.96 -12.21
CA ASP A 237 4.04 13.74 -13.21
C ASP A 237 2.79 13.02 -12.65
N ALA A 238 2.93 12.05 -11.74
CA ALA A 238 1.78 11.29 -11.22
C ALA A 238 0.92 12.05 -10.18
N TRP A 239 1.52 13.03 -9.48
CA TRP A 239 0.85 13.82 -8.42
C TRP A 239 0.79 15.31 -8.76
N ARG A 240 1.00 15.62 -10.04
CA ARG A 240 1.07 16.98 -10.55
C ARG A 240 -0.27 17.67 -10.38
N TYR A 241 -0.24 18.89 -9.84
CA TYR A 241 -1.35 19.81 -10.05
C TYR A 241 -1.34 20.34 -11.49
N GLU A 242 -2.06 19.65 -12.38
CA GLU A 242 -2.25 20.06 -13.79
C GLU A 242 -3.41 21.05 -13.98
N GLY A 243 -4.04 21.50 -12.90
CA GLY A 243 -5.24 22.35 -12.96
C GLY A 243 -6.54 21.59 -13.23
N THR A 244 -6.49 20.26 -13.31
CA THR A 244 -7.66 19.37 -13.48
C THR A 244 -8.45 19.13 -12.19
N GLY A 245 -8.00 19.70 -11.05
CA GLY A 245 -8.70 19.72 -9.77
C GLY A 245 -8.52 21.05 -9.03
N THR A 246 -9.08 21.19 -7.84
CA THR A 246 -8.91 22.37 -6.98
C THR A 246 -7.65 22.25 -6.09
N PRO A 247 -7.05 23.35 -5.63
CA PRO A 247 -5.96 23.31 -4.64
C PRO A 247 -6.35 22.52 -3.38
N ARG A 248 -7.61 22.65 -2.94
CA ARG A 248 -8.17 21.90 -1.81
C ARG A 248 -8.17 20.40 -2.04
N GLU A 249 -8.53 19.95 -3.24
CA GLU A 249 -8.47 18.52 -3.61
C GLU A 249 -7.04 17.96 -3.57
N GLN A 250 -6.02 18.78 -3.88
CA GLN A 250 -4.63 18.34 -3.76
C GLN A 250 -4.17 18.22 -2.31
N VAL A 251 -4.61 19.12 -1.45
CA VAL A 251 -4.39 18.99 -0.01
C VAL A 251 -5.07 17.72 0.51
N ALA A 252 -6.32 17.49 0.10
CA ALA A 252 -7.06 16.29 0.47
C ALA A 252 -6.31 15.04 0.01
N ARG A 253 -5.82 15.00 -1.23
CA ARG A 253 -4.98 13.93 -1.76
C ARG A 253 -3.78 13.60 -0.88
N LEU A 254 -3.01 14.61 -0.45
CA LEU A 254 -1.88 14.38 0.47
C LEU A 254 -2.36 13.90 1.85
N ALA A 255 -3.42 14.50 2.39
CA ALA A 255 -3.97 14.13 3.69
C ALA A 255 -4.53 12.69 3.74
N HIS A 256 -4.83 12.10 2.57
CA HIS A 256 -5.28 10.72 2.40
C HIS A 256 -4.14 9.76 2.00
N ALA A 257 -2.92 10.25 1.77
CA ALA A 257 -1.78 9.44 1.35
C ALA A 257 -1.15 8.64 2.52
N ASP A 258 -2.01 8.01 3.32
CA ASP A 258 -1.67 7.19 4.49
C ASP A 258 -1.50 5.71 4.14
N SER A 259 -1.44 5.36 2.85
CA SER A 259 -1.35 3.98 2.37
C SER A 259 -0.19 3.24 3.03
N GLY A 260 -0.52 2.13 3.70
CA GLY A 260 0.45 1.34 4.46
C GLY A 260 0.89 1.92 5.80
N MET A 261 0.19 2.94 6.32
CA MET A 261 0.49 3.60 7.59
C MET A 261 -0.77 3.74 8.47
N THR A 262 -0.59 4.24 9.69
CA THR A 262 -1.73 4.60 10.57
C THR A 262 -2.62 5.62 9.86
N PRO A 263 -3.93 5.36 9.66
CA PRO A 263 -4.84 6.30 9.02
C PRO A 263 -4.83 7.66 9.70
N GLY A 264 -4.62 8.72 8.92
CA GLY A 264 -4.47 10.10 9.38
C GLY A 264 -3.02 10.55 9.62
N SER A 265 -2.01 9.70 9.39
CA SER A 265 -0.59 10.06 9.62
C SER A 265 -0.17 11.30 8.83
N GLN A 266 -0.47 11.35 7.53
CA GLN A 266 -0.14 12.51 6.69
C GLN A 266 -0.91 13.76 7.14
N ALA A 267 -2.20 13.60 7.45
CA ALA A 267 -3.03 14.70 7.93
C ALA A 267 -2.52 15.26 9.28
N ALA A 268 -2.10 14.40 10.21
CA ALA A 268 -1.58 14.79 11.51
C ALA A 268 -0.28 15.59 11.38
N VAL A 269 0.67 15.09 10.58
CA VAL A 269 1.97 15.74 10.36
C VAL A 269 1.80 17.06 9.59
N LEU A 270 0.97 17.07 8.55
CA LEU A 270 0.68 18.28 7.79
C LEU A 270 -0.01 19.34 8.65
N LEU A 271 -0.99 18.94 9.48
CA LEU A 271 -1.66 19.85 10.41
C LEU A 271 -0.67 20.44 11.43
N GLN A 272 0.29 19.65 11.90
CA GLN A 272 1.32 20.14 12.82
C GLN A 272 2.23 21.18 12.17
N ASP A 273 2.80 20.87 10.99
CA ASP A 273 3.65 21.80 10.24
C ASP A 273 2.89 23.13 9.94
N VAL A 274 1.61 23.02 9.56
CA VAL A 274 0.73 24.16 9.28
C VAL A 274 0.46 25.00 10.53
N ARG A 275 0.17 24.37 11.66
CA ARG A 275 -0.07 25.08 12.92
C ARG A 275 1.16 25.82 13.41
N TRP A 276 2.35 25.23 13.30
CA TRP A 276 3.58 25.95 13.64
C TRP A 276 3.74 27.23 12.82
N LEU A 277 3.47 27.17 11.51
CA LEU A 277 3.55 28.36 10.68
C LEU A 277 2.42 29.37 10.97
N LEU A 278 1.20 28.89 11.25
CA LEU A 278 0.07 29.72 11.68
C LEU A 278 0.30 30.41 13.03
N ASP A 279 0.94 29.73 13.99
CA ASP A 279 1.19 30.25 15.33
C ASP A 279 2.52 31.02 15.41
N SER A 280 3.33 30.99 14.34
CA SER A 280 4.59 31.73 14.26
C SER A 280 4.40 33.24 14.29
N ALA A 281 5.40 33.94 14.82
CA ALA A 281 5.48 35.40 14.84
C ALA A 281 5.83 36.03 13.48
N LEU A 282 5.97 35.23 12.42
CA LEU A 282 6.30 35.74 11.08
C LEU A 282 5.16 36.61 10.54
N PRO A 283 5.45 37.75 9.91
CA PRO A 283 4.48 38.53 9.16
C PRO A 283 3.77 37.71 8.06
N ASP A 284 2.52 38.06 7.73
CA ASP A 284 1.70 37.35 6.73
C ASP A 284 2.34 37.35 5.33
N ASP A 285 3.04 38.42 4.97
CA ASP A 285 3.78 38.54 3.71
C ASP A 285 5.02 37.63 3.68
N GLU A 286 5.70 37.43 4.82
CA GLU A 286 6.80 36.47 4.93
C GLU A 286 6.29 35.03 4.82
N VAL A 287 5.20 34.67 5.50
CA VAL A 287 4.56 33.35 5.37
C VAL A 287 4.15 33.09 3.92
N THR A 288 3.57 34.10 3.27
CA THR A 288 3.21 34.04 1.84
C THR A 288 4.43 33.86 0.94
N ALA A 289 5.53 34.57 1.22
CA ALA A 289 6.77 34.47 0.46
C ALA A 289 7.42 33.09 0.61
N VAL A 290 7.45 32.53 1.82
CA VAL A 290 7.98 31.19 2.11
C VAL A 290 7.19 30.14 1.31
N TRP A 291 5.86 30.16 1.38
CA TRP A 291 5.02 29.21 0.63
C TRP A 291 5.25 29.31 -0.88
N ARG A 292 5.18 30.53 -1.46
CA ARG A 292 5.35 30.74 -2.91
C ARG A 292 6.72 30.28 -3.39
N THR A 293 7.74 30.45 -2.55
CA THR A 293 9.11 30.02 -2.88
C THR A 293 9.23 28.50 -2.84
N ALA A 294 8.77 27.86 -1.76
CA ALA A 294 8.80 26.39 -1.63
C ALA A 294 7.99 25.68 -2.74
N ALA A 295 6.87 26.27 -3.16
CA ALA A 295 6.04 25.74 -4.24
C ALA A 295 6.54 26.11 -5.66
N ARG A 296 7.67 26.81 -5.81
CA ARG A 296 8.19 27.37 -7.08
C ARG A 296 7.17 28.18 -7.89
N ARG A 297 6.25 28.86 -7.18
CA ARG A 297 5.18 29.65 -7.77
C ARG A 297 5.52 31.14 -7.91
N ARG A 298 6.71 31.58 -7.47
CA ARG A 298 7.14 33.00 -7.49
C ARG A 298 6.99 33.71 -8.85
N HIS A 299 7.00 32.97 -9.96
CA HIS A 299 6.93 33.51 -11.32
C HIS A 299 5.68 33.11 -12.12
N ARG A 300 4.74 32.32 -11.54
CA ARG A 300 3.49 31.95 -12.24
C ARG A 300 2.39 32.96 -11.90
N ARG A 301 1.86 33.65 -12.92
CA ARG A 301 0.82 34.69 -12.80
C ARG A 301 -0.63 34.17 -12.79
N GLU A 302 -0.86 32.85 -12.78
CA GLU A 302 -2.21 32.29 -12.90
C GLU A 302 -2.81 31.75 -11.58
N ALA A 303 -4.09 32.12 -11.39
CA ALA A 303 -5.23 31.59 -10.62
C ALA A 303 -5.11 31.27 -9.11
N PHE A 304 -3.94 30.91 -8.56
CA PHE A 304 -3.84 30.59 -7.13
C PHE A 304 -3.02 31.65 -6.40
N ASP A 305 -3.70 32.75 -6.05
CA ASP A 305 -3.16 33.87 -5.29
C ASP A 305 -3.69 33.87 -3.85
N ALA A 306 -3.57 32.73 -3.17
CA ALA A 306 -4.00 32.63 -1.79
C ALA A 306 -2.98 33.36 -0.88
N ASP A 307 -3.50 34.24 -0.02
CA ASP A 307 -2.78 34.76 1.14
C ASP A 307 -2.22 33.59 1.96
N GLY A 308 -0.95 33.68 2.37
CA GLY A 308 -0.24 32.57 3.00
C GLY A 308 -0.96 32.03 4.23
N ARG A 309 -1.49 32.90 5.10
CA ARG A 309 -2.21 32.45 6.30
C ARG A 309 -3.62 31.98 5.98
N ALA A 310 -4.32 32.62 5.04
CA ALA A 310 -5.61 32.12 4.57
C ALA A 310 -5.50 30.69 4.01
N TRP A 311 -4.45 30.44 3.21
CA TRP A 311 -4.16 29.13 2.65
C TRP A 311 -3.85 28.09 3.72
N LEU A 312 -2.99 28.43 4.69
CA LEU A 312 -2.67 27.53 5.80
C LEU A 312 -3.92 27.15 6.61
N ARG A 313 -4.86 28.09 6.81
CA ARG A 313 -6.15 27.76 7.48
C ARG A 313 -6.98 26.77 6.68
N GLU A 314 -7.00 26.89 5.35
CA GLU A 314 -7.68 25.93 4.48
C GLU A 314 -7.05 24.54 4.57
N ILE A 315 -5.71 24.46 4.57
CA ILE A 315 -5.00 23.19 4.78
C ILE A 315 -5.36 22.59 6.14
N ALA A 316 -5.34 23.41 7.20
CA ALA A 316 -5.67 22.97 8.55
C ALA A 316 -7.09 22.41 8.63
N GLU A 317 -8.06 23.03 7.95
CA GLU A 317 -9.44 22.55 7.89
C GLU A 317 -9.53 21.17 7.23
N VAL A 318 -8.91 20.98 6.06
CA VAL A 318 -8.89 19.68 5.36
C VAL A 318 -8.27 18.59 6.24
N CYS A 319 -7.14 18.89 6.89
CA CYS A 319 -6.48 17.92 7.77
C CYS A 319 -7.33 17.60 9.00
N THR A 320 -7.96 18.61 9.60
CA THR A 320 -8.84 18.43 10.77
C THR A 320 -10.06 17.59 10.41
N GLN A 321 -10.66 17.83 9.24
CA GLN A 321 -11.77 17.03 8.74
C GLN A 321 -11.34 15.57 8.57
N ARG A 322 -10.22 15.32 7.89
CA ARG A 322 -9.68 13.97 7.71
C ARG A 322 -9.43 13.28 9.05
N LEU A 323 -8.80 13.94 10.01
CA LEU A 323 -8.52 13.37 11.33
C LEU A 323 -9.80 13.06 12.11
N ALA A 324 -10.84 13.89 12.00
CA ALA A 324 -12.14 13.60 12.60
C ALA A 324 -12.80 12.34 12.02
N GLU A 325 -12.59 12.06 10.73
CA GLU A 325 -13.13 10.88 10.04
C GLU A 325 -12.41 9.58 10.44
N VAL A 326 -11.07 9.59 10.49
CA VAL A 326 -10.28 8.34 10.66
C VAL A 326 -9.66 8.16 12.05
N ALA A 327 -9.54 9.22 12.82
CA ALA A 327 -8.93 9.20 14.15
C ALA A 327 -9.67 10.16 15.10
N PRO A 328 -10.96 9.93 15.40
CA PRO A 328 -11.78 10.86 16.20
C PRO A 328 -11.27 11.04 17.64
N ALA A 329 -10.47 10.10 18.15
CA ALA A 329 -9.83 10.19 19.46
C ALA A 329 -8.50 10.97 19.43
N TYR A 330 -8.01 11.38 18.26
CA TYR A 330 -6.79 12.17 18.14
C TYR A 330 -7.00 13.57 18.73
N PRO A 331 -6.24 13.96 19.77
CA PRO A 331 -6.37 15.28 20.33
C PRO A 331 -5.84 16.30 19.32
N PRO A 332 -6.60 17.34 18.97
CA PRO A 332 -6.12 18.39 18.09
C PRO A 332 -5.09 19.32 18.77
N VAL A 333 -4.30 18.87 19.75
CA VAL A 333 -3.41 19.72 20.55
C VAL A 333 -1.97 19.21 20.49
N ALA A 334 -1.02 20.14 20.32
CA ALA A 334 0.41 19.87 20.23
C ALA A 334 0.96 19.28 21.55
N PRO A 335 1.85 18.27 21.50
CA PRO A 335 2.65 17.92 22.66
C PRO A 335 3.58 19.10 23.01
N GLU A 336 3.38 19.71 24.17
CA GLU A 336 4.09 20.92 24.64
C GLU A 336 5.60 20.72 24.86
N GLU A 337 6.12 19.49 24.84
CA GLU A 337 7.55 19.20 25.11
C GLU A 337 8.44 19.05 23.86
N THR A 338 7.87 19.03 22.65
CA THR A 338 8.65 18.81 21.40
C THR A 338 8.84 20.09 20.56
N VAL A 339 8.50 21.27 21.09
CA VAL A 339 8.34 22.50 20.29
C VAL A 339 9.67 23.04 19.74
N ARG A 340 10.74 23.08 20.54
CA ARG A 340 12.01 23.71 20.11
C ARG A 340 12.85 22.90 19.13
N SER A 341 12.85 21.57 19.24
CA SER A 341 13.62 20.71 18.33
C SER A 341 12.99 20.62 16.94
N VAL A 342 11.66 20.77 16.85
CA VAL A 342 10.94 20.53 15.60
C VAL A 342 10.61 21.82 14.85
N GLU A 343 10.57 22.99 15.51
CA GLU A 343 10.59 24.29 14.84
C GLU A 343 11.88 24.52 14.04
N ALA A 344 13.04 24.17 14.61
CA ALA A 344 14.33 24.22 13.92
C ALA A 344 14.34 23.26 12.72
N ASP A 345 13.74 22.08 12.86
CA ASP A 345 13.59 21.08 11.80
C ASP A 345 12.65 21.55 10.68
N LEU A 346 11.49 22.15 10.99
CA LEU A 346 10.60 22.73 9.99
C LEU A 346 11.29 23.87 9.21
N GLY A 347 11.96 24.78 9.92
CA GLY A 347 12.73 25.86 9.30
C GLY A 347 13.82 25.35 8.36
N TYR A 348 14.58 24.33 8.81
CA TYR A 348 15.60 23.66 8.00
C TYR A 348 15.00 22.93 6.79
N ARG A 349 13.89 22.20 6.95
CA ARG A 349 13.21 21.49 5.86
C ARG A 349 12.67 22.45 4.79
N LEU A 350 12.10 23.58 5.21
CA LEU A 350 11.65 24.62 4.29
C LEU A 350 12.83 25.29 3.60
N LEU A 351 13.93 25.54 4.31
CA LEU A 351 15.16 26.08 3.74
C LEU A 351 15.76 25.14 2.68
N LEU A 352 15.94 23.85 2.99
CA LEU A 352 16.41 22.85 2.02
C LEU A 352 15.53 22.82 0.78
N ARG A 353 14.21 22.91 0.96
CA ARG A 353 13.27 22.94 -0.17
C ARG A 353 13.39 24.23 -0.98
N ILE A 354 13.56 25.37 -0.33
CA ILE A 354 13.79 26.65 -1.00
C ILE A 354 15.09 26.59 -1.82
N LEU A 355 16.16 26.01 -1.28
CA LEU A 355 17.47 25.91 -1.95
C LEU A 355 17.44 24.95 -3.13
N ASP A 356 16.80 23.79 -2.97
CA ASP A 356 16.44 22.88 -4.06
C ASP A 356 15.61 23.60 -5.13
N ALA A 357 14.73 24.52 -4.72
CA ALA A 357 13.96 25.32 -5.66
C ALA A 357 14.77 26.34 -6.48
N TYR A 358 15.94 26.74 -6.00
CA TYR A 358 16.88 27.58 -6.74
C TYR A 358 17.99 26.77 -7.44
N GLY A 359 17.93 25.44 -7.40
CA GLY A 359 18.97 24.58 -7.97
C GLY A 359 20.31 24.63 -7.23
N ILE A 360 20.29 24.99 -5.93
CA ILE A 360 21.48 25.06 -5.09
C ILE A 360 21.69 23.68 -4.43
N PRO A 361 22.84 23.00 -4.68
CA PRO A 361 23.13 21.69 -4.10
C PRO A 361 23.24 21.76 -2.57
N ALA A 362 22.73 20.75 -1.86
CA ALA A 362 22.76 20.67 -0.38
C ALA A 362 24.17 20.82 0.22
N GLU A 363 25.20 20.38 -0.48
CA GLU A 363 26.61 20.48 -0.06
C GLU A 363 27.09 21.94 0.06
N GLN A 364 26.57 22.85 -0.77
CA GLN A 364 26.87 24.29 -0.68
C GLN A 364 26.12 24.98 0.46
N VAL A 365 25.10 24.32 1.02
CA VAL A 365 24.26 24.84 2.10
C VAL A 365 24.91 24.64 3.46
N GLU A 366 25.58 23.50 3.67
CA GLU A 366 26.36 23.25 4.88
C GLU A 366 27.54 24.24 5.01
N GLU A 367 28.20 24.60 3.91
CA GLU A 367 29.25 25.64 3.90
C GLU A 367 28.69 27.04 4.24
N LEU A 368 27.47 27.36 3.80
CA LEU A 368 26.81 28.65 4.11
C LEU A 368 26.33 28.74 5.56
N LEU A 369 25.91 27.63 6.16
CA LEU A 369 25.45 27.56 7.56
C LEU A 369 26.61 27.48 8.58
N GLN A 370 27.81 27.06 8.17
CA GLN A 370 29.00 27.03 9.03
C GLN A 370 29.73 28.39 9.14
N HIS A 371 29.37 29.37 8.31
CA HIS A 371 30.04 30.68 8.22
C HIS A 371 29.15 31.90 8.53
N GLY A 372 27.91 31.68 8.99
CA GLY A 372 27.00 32.71 9.51
C GLY A 372 26.62 32.43 10.95
#